data_AF-A0A258VAN4-F1
#
_entry.id   AF-A0A258VAN4-F1
#
_cell.length_a   1.000
_cell.length_b   1.000
_cell.length_c   1.000
_cell.angle_alpha   90.00
_cell.angle_beta   90.00
_cell.angle_gamma   90.00
#
_symmetry.space_group_name_H-M   'P 1'
#
loop_
_entity.id
_entity.type
_entity.pdbx_description
1 polymer ?
#
loop_
_entity_poly.entity_id
_entity_poly.type
_entity_poly.pdbx_seq_one_letter_code
_entity_poly.pdbx_strand_id
1 'polypeptide(L)'
;MDILSKLNEVPPLYFALGMIVFGLIFGVLWYTDHKTHLQIWKKDISDGELRTHRMILYASYGLMLSLLLMAWVPWVALPIFIGCWVTRSLHETLDEMFWHLPRCSEFETLIHLGMWICIHAGTATTFIWGFFFQYHGFGDLPWYLHVCFVAIFLSYSYIGHHEIFDYKGKTRA
;
A
#
# COMPACT_ATOMS: atom_id res chain seq x y z
N MET A 1 8.54 -19.81 -27.71
CA MET A 1 7.36 -19.05 -27.24
C MET A 1 7.85 -18.01 -26.26
N ASP A 2 7.71 -16.75 -26.63
CA ASP A 2 8.16 -15.61 -25.83
C ASP A 2 7.27 -15.44 -24.59
N ILE A 3 7.86 -15.24 -23.42
CA ILE A 3 7.12 -15.00 -22.18
C ILE A 3 6.21 -13.77 -22.33
N LEU A 4 6.64 -12.79 -23.12
CA LEU A 4 5.87 -11.58 -23.40
C LEU A 4 4.59 -11.88 -24.18
N SER A 5 4.60 -12.87 -25.10
CA SER A 5 3.40 -13.23 -25.86
C SER A 5 2.34 -13.86 -24.95
N LYS A 6 2.74 -14.68 -23.98
CA LYS A 6 1.82 -15.26 -22.99
C LYS A 6 1.23 -14.23 -22.03
N LEU A 7 2.00 -13.21 -21.68
CA LEU A 7 1.49 -12.17 -20.76
C LEU A 7 0.49 -11.23 -21.46
N ASN A 8 0.64 -10.98 -22.77
CA ASN A 8 -0.34 -10.23 -23.58
C ASN A 8 -1.71 -10.92 -23.66
N GLU A 9 -1.79 -12.22 -23.35
CA GLU A 9 -3.05 -12.97 -23.33
C GLU A 9 -3.82 -12.81 -22.02
N VAL A 10 -3.22 -12.21 -20.98
CA VAL A 10 -3.88 -12.03 -19.67
C VAL A 10 -4.92 -10.91 -19.77
N PRO A 11 -6.21 -11.20 -19.56
CA PRO A 11 -7.25 -10.17 -19.60
C PRO A 11 -7.02 -9.04 -18.58
N PRO A 12 -7.19 -7.77 -18.96
CA PRO A 12 -7.09 -6.61 -18.05
C PRO A 12 -7.95 -6.73 -16.79
N LEU A 13 -9.09 -7.43 -16.92
CA LEU A 13 -9.98 -7.75 -15.81
C LEU A 13 -9.27 -8.43 -14.64
N TYR A 14 -8.31 -9.33 -14.87
CA TYR A 14 -7.64 -10.03 -13.78
C TYR A 14 -6.69 -9.13 -13.00
N PHE A 15 -6.00 -8.20 -13.68
CA PHE A 15 -5.20 -7.18 -13.00
C PHE A 15 -6.10 -6.26 -12.17
N ALA A 16 -7.22 -5.82 -12.73
CA ALA A 16 -8.17 -4.98 -12.03
C ALA A 16 -8.76 -5.65 -10.79
N LEU A 17 -9.19 -6.91 -10.91
CA LEU A 17 -9.71 -7.69 -9.79
C LEU A 17 -8.63 -7.94 -8.73
N GLY A 18 -7.39 -8.25 -9.13
CA GLY A 18 -6.28 -8.40 -8.19
C GLY A 18 -6.04 -7.13 -7.37
N MET A 19 -5.96 -5.98 -8.04
CA MET A 19 -5.82 -4.68 -7.38
C MET A 19 -6.97 -4.38 -6.42
N ILE A 20 -8.22 -4.64 -6.84
CA ILE A 20 -9.40 -4.38 -6.00
C ILE A 20 -9.43 -5.30 -4.79
N VAL A 21 -9.19 -6.61 -4.97
CA VAL A 21 -9.24 -7.59 -3.88
C VAL A 21 -8.15 -7.31 -2.85
N PHE A 22 -6.88 -7.18 -3.29
CA PHE A 22 -5.80 -6.83 -2.35
C PHE A 22 -6.02 -5.46 -1.73
N GLY A 23 -6.58 -4.51 -2.50
CA GLY A 23 -6.90 -3.18 -2.01
C GLY A 23 -7.95 -3.17 -0.89
N LEU A 24 -9.03 -3.91 -1.08
CA LEU A 24 -10.09 -4.02 -0.07
C LEU A 24 -9.60 -4.72 1.20
N ILE A 25 -8.88 -5.83 1.05
CA ILE A 25 -8.36 -6.59 2.20
C ILE A 25 -7.36 -5.74 2.98
N PHE A 26 -6.39 -5.12 2.30
CA PHE A 26 -5.42 -4.25 2.95
C PHE A 26 -6.11 -3.07 3.65
N GLY A 27 -7.08 -2.41 3.02
CA GLY A 27 -7.81 -1.29 3.64
C GLY A 27 -8.52 -1.67 4.94
N VAL A 28 -9.14 -2.86 5.00
CA VAL A 28 -9.79 -3.35 6.22
C VAL A 28 -8.77 -3.66 7.31
N LEU A 29 -7.68 -4.33 6.95
CA LEU A 29 -6.62 -4.69 7.90
C LEU A 29 -5.90 -3.45 8.44
N TRP A 30 -5.52 -2.53 7.56
CA TRP A 30 -4.86 -1.27 7.93
C TRP A 30 -5.75 -0.38 8.79
N TYR A 31 -7.05 -0.29 8.49
CA TYR A 31 -7.97 0.44 9.37
C TYR A 31 -8.06 -0.18 10.77
N THR A 32 -7.98 -1.51 10.86
CA THR A 32 -7.98 -2.21 12.15
C THR A 32 -6.69 -1.94 12.91
N ASP A 33 -5.55 -2.04 12.24
CA ASP A 33 -4.23 -1.70 12.77
C ASP A 33 -4.14 -0.25 13.27
N HIS A 34 -4.59 0.71 12.46
CA HIS A 34 -4.66 2.12 12.83
C HIS A 34 -5.46 2.36 14.13
N LYS A 35 -6.59 1.66 14.32
CA LYS A 35 -7.35 1.77 15.58
C LYS A 35 -6.56 1.27 16.78
N THR A 36 -5.80 0.19 16.63
CA THR A 36 -4.90 -0.31 17.66
C THR A 36 -3.82 0.73 17.98
N HIS A 37 -3.17 1.31 16.97
CA HIS A 37 -2.19 2.38 17.15
C HIS A 37 -2.74 3.58 17.91
N LEU A 38 -3.96 4.02 17.60
CA LEU A 38 -4.61 5.11 18.34
C LEU A 38 -4.83 4.80 19.82
N GLN A 39 -5.07 3.54 20.19
CA GLN A 39 -5.26 3.14 21.58
C GLN A 39 -3.97 3.16 22.40
N ILE A 40 -2.84 2.83 21.77
CA ILE A 40 -1.53 2.73 22.45
C ILE A 40 -0.65 3.97 22.27
N TRP A 41 -0.98 4.86 21.34
CA TRP A 41 -0.22 6.07 20.99
C TRP A 41 0.30 6.88 22.18
N LYS A 42 -0.57 7.14 23.17
CA LYS A 42 -0.20 7.97 24.33
C LYS A 42 0.71 7.25 25.32
N LYS A 43 0.73 5.92 25.29
CA LYS A 43 1.36 5.10 26.32
C LYS A 43 2.71 4.55 25.87
N ASP A 44 2.85 4.22 24.59
CA ASP A 44 3.94 3.33 24.16
C ASP A 44 4.50 3.62 22.76
N ILE A 45 3.98 4.63 22.05
CA ILE A 45 4.52 4.99 20.72
C ILE A 45 5.67 6.00 20.88
N SER A 46 6.86 5.56 20.47
CA SER A 46 8.09 6.36 20.53
C SER A 46 8.21 7.35 19.35
N ASP A 47 9.07 8.36 19.49
CA ASP A 47 9.32 9.32 18.40
C ASP A 47 10.03 8.66 17.19
N GLY A 48 10.80 7.59 17.45
CA GLY A 48 11.42 6.76 16.43
C GLY A 48 10.38 5.99 15.60
N GLU A 49 9.41 5.37 16.27
CA GLU A 49 8.28 4.67 15.65
C GLU A 49 7.48 5.61 14.74
N LEU A 50 7.11 6.79 15.24
CA LEU A 50 6.40 7.80 14.45
C LEU A 50 7.18 8.27 13.23
N ARG A 51 8.51 8.34 13.33
CA ARG A 51 9.36 8.67 12.19
C ARG A 51 9.31 7.53 11.17
N THR A 52 9.39 6.28 11.60
CA THR A 52 9.26 5.10 10.74
C THR A 52 7.92 5.09 10.03
N HIS A 53 6.80 5.25 10.74
CA HIS A 53 5.45 5.35 10.16
C HIS A 53 5.34 6.47 9.12
N ARG A 54 5.84 7.67 9.40
CA ARG A 54 5.84 8.76 8.41
C ARG A 54 6.63 8.40 7.16
N MET A 55 7.79 7.76 7.30
CA MET A 55 8.59 7.33 6.15
C MET A 55 7.88 6.24 5.34
N ILE A 56 7.20 5.30 6.00
CA ILE A 56 6.34 4.30 5.34
C ILE A 56 5.27 4.99 4.51
N LEU A 57 4.56 5.97 5.06
CA LEU A 57 3.48 6.67 4.36
C LEU A 57 4.00 7.54 3.21
N TYR A 58 5.08 8.30 3.41
CA TYR A 58 5.68 9.10 2.33
C TYR A 58 6.19 8.21 1.19
N ALA A 59 6.85 7.11 1.51
CA ALA A 59 7.29 6.14 0.52
C ALA A 59 6.08 5.48 -0.18
N SER A 60 4.99 5.20 0.53
CA SER A 60 3.76 4.67 -0.05
C SER A 60 3.09 5.64 -1.02
N TYR A 61 3.00 6.94 -0.70
CA TYR A 61 2.48 7.94 -1.63
C TYR A 61 3.36 8.09 -2.87
N GLY A 62 4.69 8.08 -2.70
CA GLY A 62 5.63 8.06 -3.82
C GLY A 62 5.48 6.80 -4.68
N LEU A 63 5.28 5.64 -4.05
CA LEU A 63 5.03 4.37 -4.72
C LEU A 63 3.74 4.43 -5.55
N MET A 64 2.63 4.89 -4.97
CA MET A 64 1.35 5.07 -5.67
C MET A 64 1.48 6.02 -6.87
N LEU A 65 2.15 7.16 -6.70
CA LEU A 65 2.40 8.10 -7.78
C LEU A 65 3.24 7.47 -8.89
N SER A 66 4.30 6.73 -8.54
CA SER A 66 5.14 6.05 -9.53
C SER A 66 4.38 5.00 -10.32
N LEU A 67 3.53 4.20 -9.65
CA LEU A 67 2.67 3.22 -10.31
C LEU A 67 1.70 3.91 -11.28
N LEU A 68 1.08 5.02 -10.87
CA LEU A 68 0.22 5.82 -11.75
C LEU A 68 1.00 6.33 -12.98
N LEU A 69 2.20 6.88 -12.79
CA LEU A 69 3.04 7.41 -13.86
C LEU A 69 3.45 6.36 -14.90
N MET A 70 3.44 5.07 -14.57
CA MET A 70 3.74 4.00 -15.52
C MET A 70 2.76 3.94 -16.69
N ALA A 71 1.57 4.52 -16.58
CA ALA A 71 0.64 4.65 -17.71
C ALA A 71 1.27 5.45 -18.88
N TRP A 72 2.09 6.46 -18.58
CA TRP A 72 2.62 7.39 -19.59
C TRP A 72 4.13 7.29 -19.78
N VAL A 73 4.90 7.14 -18.70
CA VAL A 73 6.37 7.24 -18.71
C VAL A 73 7.03 6.13 -17.86
N PRO A 74 6.83 4.84 -18.18
CA PRO A 74 7.23 3.72 -17.33
C PRO A 74 8.72 3.70 -16.97
N TRP A 75 9.60 4.04 -17.90
CA TRP A 75 11.05 4.08 -17.66
C TRP A 75 11.50 5.19 -16.71
N VAL A 76 10.80 6.33 -16.70
CA VAL A 76 11.06 7.44 -15.76
C VAL A 76 10.45 7.12 -14.39
N ALA A 77 9.29 6.47 -14.38
CA ALA A 77 8.61 6.04 -13.16
C ALA A 77 9.38 4.93 -12.42
N LEU A 78 10.06 4.02 -13.14
CA LEU A 78 10.75 2.86 -12.58
C LEU A 78 11.77 3.18 -11.47
N PRO A 79 12.74 4.11 -11.63
CA PRO A 79 13.68 4.43 -10.53
C PRO A 79 12.96 5.02 -9.31
N ILE A 80 11.88 5.78 -9.50
CA ILE A 80 11.06 6.32 -8.40
C ILE A 80 10.36 5.16 -7.68
N PHE A 81 9.75 4.25 -8.44
CA PHE A 81 9.11 3.04 -7.93
C PHE A 81 10.08 2.22 -7.08
N ILE A 82 11.26 1.90 -7.60
CA ILE A 82 12.26 1.10 -6.90
C ILE A 82 12.67 1.78 -5.60
N GLY A 83 13.00 3.08 -5.65
CA GLY A 83 13.38 3.84 -4.45
C GLY A 83 12.29 3.82 -3.39
N CYS A 84 11.05 4.14 -3.77
CA CYS A 84 9.91 4.14 -2.86
C CYS A 84 9.59 2.74 -2.32
N TRP A 85 9.62 1.71 -3.16
CA TRP A 85 9.33 0.33 -2.75
C TRP A 85 10.38 -0.20 -1.75
N VAL A 86 11.66 0.05 -2.02
CA VAL A 86 12.76 -0.33 -1.10
C VAL A 86 12.67 0.44 0.21
N THR A 87 12.52 1.77 0.16
CA THR A 87 12.39 2.59 1.38
C THR A 87 11.18 2.17 2.20
N ARG A 88 10.03 1.96 1.56
CA ARG A 88 8.81 1.49 2.22
C ARG A 88 9.06 0.14 2.89
N SER A 89 9.54 -0.85 2.14
CA SER A 89 9.72 -2.21 2.64
C SER A 89 10.73 -2.24 3.79
N LEU A 90 11.84 -1.50 3.69
CA LEU A 90 12.82 -1.40 4.76
C LEU A 90 12.21 -0.79 6.03
N HIS A 91 11.51 0.33 5.91
CA HIS A 91 10.90 0.96 7.07
C HIS A 91 9.80 0.09 7.69
N GLU A 92 9.02 -0.63 6.88
CA GLU A 92 8.03 -1.59 7.38
C GLU A 92 8.67 -2.79 8.10
N THR A 93 9.79 -3.33 7.58
CA THR A 93 10.57 -4.36 8.31
C THR A 93 11.09 -3.83 9.64
N LEU A 94 11.62 -2.61 9.66
CA LEU A 94 12.09 -1.99 10.89
C LEU A 94 10.93 -1.78 11.86
N ASP A 95 9.78 -1.35 11.36
CA ASP A 95 8.56 -1.18 12.15
C ASP A 95 8.19 -2.48 12.86
N GLU A 96 8.14 -3.57 12.08
CA GLU A 96 7.79 -4.90 12.56
C GLU A 96 8.78 -5.39 13.63
N MET A 97 10.09 -5.33 13.34
CA MET A 97 11.12 -5.92 14.19
C MET A 97 11.34 -5.17 15.50
N PHE A 98 11.29 -3.83 15.47
CA PHE A 98 11.67 -3.01 16.62
C PHE A 98 10.49 -2.56 17.46
N TRP A 99 9.29 -2.46 16.87
CA TRP A 99 8.13 -1.90 17.56
C TRP A 99 6.94 -2.88 17.62
N HIS A 100 6.64 -3.64 16.57
CA HIS A 100 5.50 -4.58 16.64
C HIS A 100 5.83 -5.89 17.35
N LEU A 101 6.88 -6.60 16.94
CA LEU A 101 7.24 -7.93 17.48
C LEU A 101 7.31 -7.99 19.02
N PRO A 102 7.81 -6.95 19.74
CA PRO A 102 7.87 -6.98 21.20
C PRO A 102 6.52 -6.73 21.90
N ARG A 103 5.51 -6.19 21.21
CA ARG A 103 4.27 -5.65 21.82
C ARG A 103 3.00 -6.28 21.28
N CYS A 104 2.99 -6.68 20.01
CA CYS A 104 1.82 -7.22 19.33
C CYS A 104 1.49 -8.62 19.83
N SER A 105 0.20 -8.86 20.00
CA SER A 105 -0.37 -10.19 20.15
C SER A 105 -0.29 -10.97 18.84
N GLU A 106 -0.44 -12.29 18.92
CA GLU A 106 -0.46 -13.17 17.73
C GLU A 106 -1.50 -12.72 16.69
N PHE A 107 -2.67 -12.25 17.15
CA PHE A 107 -3.72 -11.76 16.27
C PHE A 107 -3.30 -10.49 15.52
N GLU A 108 -2.64 -9.55 16.19
CA GLU A 108 -2.12 -8.33 15.56
C GLU A 108 -1.01 -8.66 14.56
N THR A 109 -0.11 -9.58 14.90
CA THR A 109 0.92 -10.07 13.95
C THR A 109 0.30 -10.72 12.71
N LEU A 110 -0.83 -11.45 12.85
CA LEU A 110 -1.56 -11.98 11.69
C LEU A 110 -2.21 -10.88 10.84
N ILE A 111 -2.68 -9.79 11.45
CA ILE A 111 -3.15 -8.60 10.72
C ILE A 111 -1.99 -8.03 9.88
N HIS A 112 -0.81 -7.84 10.47
CA HIS A 112 0.37 -7.33 9.77
C HIS A 112 0.81 -8.27 8.65
N LEU A 113 0.86 -9.58 8.88
CA LEU A 113 1.13 -10.56 7.82
C LEU A 113 0.15 -10.42 6.64
N GLY A 114 -1.14 -10.27 6.92
CA GLY A 114 -2.16 -10.03 5.90
C GLY A 114 -1.92 -8.72 5.14
N MET A 115 -1.57 -7.65 5.84
CA MET A 115 -1.21 -6.36 5.24
C MET A 115 0.02 -6.50 4.31
N TRP A 116 1.07 -7.19 4.76
CA TRP A 116 2.27 -7.48 3.98
C TRP A 116 1.96 -8.24 2.69
N ILE A 117 1.20 -9.33 2.79
CA ILE A 117 0.79 -10.11 1.62
C ILE A 117 0.04 -9.21 0.63
N CYS A 118 -0.93 -8.42 1.12
CA CYS A 118 -1.77 -7.59 0.25
C CYS A 118 -0.98 -6.45 -0.38
N ILE A 119 -0.10 -5.77 0.35
CA ILE A 119 0.66 -4.65 -0.20
C ILE A 119 1.66 -5.15 -1.25
N HIS A 120 2.36 -6.27 -1.00
CA HIS A 120 3.32 -6.82 -1.96
C HIS A 120 2.62 -7.40 -3.19
N ALA A 121 1.57 -8.20 -3.01
CA ALA A 121 0.83 -8.78 -4.12
C ALA A 121 0.12 -7.69 -4.95
N GLY A 122 -0.56 -6.75 -4.30
CA GLY A 122 -1.22 -5.62 -4.97
C GLY A 122 -0.22 -4.73 -5.71
N THR A 123 0.94 -4.43 -5.10
CA THR A 123 2.01 -3.67 -5.75
C THR A 123 2.55 -4.43 -6.96
N ALA A 124 2.80 -5.73 -6.85
CA ALA A 124 3.28 -6.56 -7.95
C ALA A 124 2.25 -6.62 -9.10
N THR A 125 0.97 -6.84 -8.81
CA THR A 125 -0.11 -6.82 -9.82
C THR A 125 -0.16 -5.48 -10.54
N THR A 126 -0.14 -4.37 -9.79
CA THR A 126 -0.20 -3.01 -10.35
C THR A 126 1.05 -2.69 -11.15
N PHE A 127 2.23 -3.06 -10.65
CA PHE A 127 3.50 -2.90 -11.35
C PHE A 127 3.52 -3.67 -12.66
N ILE A 128 3.09 -4.93 -12.67
CA ILE A 128 3.08 -5.73 -13.89
C ILE A 128 2.15 -5.08 -14.92
N TRP A 129 0.94 -4.70 -14.51
CA TRP A 129 -0.03 -4.07 -15.40
C TRP A 129 0.43 -2.68 -15.91
N GLY A 130 1.01 -1.87 -15.03
CA GLY A 130 1.50 -0.54 -15.36
C GLY A 130 2.78 -0.55 -16.17
N PHE A 131 3.82 -1.25 -15.73
CA PHE A 131 5.14 -1.19 -16.35
C PHE A 131 5.19 -1.92 -17.69
N PHE A 132 4.62 -3.13 -17.79
CA PHE A 132 4.70 -3.93 -19.01
C PHE A 132 3.56 -3.65 -19.98
N PHE A 133 2.36 -3.30 -19.48
CA PHE A 133 1.18 -3.12 -20.33
C PHE A 133 0.64 -1.70 -20.33
N GLN A 134 1.23 -0.77 -19.57
CA GLN A 134 0.78 0.63 -19.48
C GLN A 134 -0.72 0.75 -19.21
N TYR A 135 -1.26 -0.16 -18.40
CA TYR A 135 -2.69 -0.27 -18.08
C TYR A 135 -3.60 -0.44 -19.31
N HIS A 136 -3.12 -1.10 -20.37
CA HIS A 136 -3.92 -1.39 -21.54
C HIS A 136 -5.23 -2.12 -21.15
N GLY A 137 -6.34 -1.69 -21.77
CA GLY A 137 -7.69 -2.17 -21.47
C GLY A 137 -8.34 -1.62 -20.20
N PHE A 138 -7.69 -0.70 -19.46
CA PHE A 138 -8.30 -0.05 -18.29
C PHE A 138 -9.61 0.67 -18.64
N GLY A 139 -9.62 1.46 -19.73
CA GLY A 139 -10.79 2.22 -20.15
C GLY A 139 -11.98 1.36 -20.62
N ASP A 140 -11.72 0.11 -20.99
CA ASP A 140 -12.74 -0.85 -21.45
C ASP A 140 -13.35 -1.65 -20.29
N LEU A 141 -12.84 -1.48 -19.07
CA LEU A 141 -13.38 -2.15 -17.90
C LEU A 141 -14.80 -1.64 -17.59
N PRO A 142 -15.68 -2.50 -17.06
CA PRO A 142 -16.97 -2.06 -16.56
C PRO A 142 -16.84 -0.89 -15.58
N TRP A 143 -17.74 0.09 -15.70
CA TRP A 143 -17.69 1.34 -14.93
C TRP A 143 -17.66 1.12 -13.40
N TYR A 144 -18.27 0.04 -12.90
CA TYR A 144 -18.28 -0.26 -11.46
C TYR A 144 -16.88 -0.58 -10.92
N LEU A 145 -15.98 -1.13 -11.73
CA LEU A 145 -14.58 -1.37 -11.31
C LEU A 145 -13.82 -0.06 -11.14
N HIS A 146 -14.11 0.95 -11.98
CA HIS A 146 -13.56 2.30 -11.82
C HIS A 146 -14.00 2.93 -10.50
N VAL A 147 -15.28 2.77 -10.14
CA VAL A 147 -15.80 3.22 -8.84
C VAL A 147 -15.08 2.52 -7.68
N CYS A 148 -14.80 1.23 -7.79
CA CYS A 148 -14.02 0.51 -6.77
C CYS A 148 -12.61 1.09 -6.60
N PHE A 149 -11.89 1.42 -7.68
CA PHE A 149 -10.57 2.05 -7.58
C PHE A 149 -10.64 3.40 -6.86
N VAL A 150 -11.62 4.25 -7.22
CA VAL A 150 -11.82 5.54 -6.55
C VAL A 150 -12.15 5.35 -5.07
N ALA A 151 -13.04 4.42 -4.74
CA ALA A 151 -13.41 4.14 -3.36
C ALA A 151 -12.21 3.67 -2.51
N ILE A 152 -11.37 2.77 -3.05
CA ILE A 152 -10.15 2.29 -2.39
C ILE A 152 -9.15 3.44 -2.22
N PHE A 153 -8.94 4.26 -3.25
CA PHE A 153 -8.02 5.40 -3.15
C PHE A 153 -8.46 6.39 -2.08
N LEU A 154 -9.76 6.72 -2.02
CA LEU A 154 -10.31 7.62 -1.01
C LEU A 154 -10.23 7.02 0.40
N SER A 155 -10.49 5.72 0.57
CA SER A 155 -10.39 5.08 1.88
C SER A 155 -8.96 5.06 2.40
N TYR A 156 -7.98 4.77 1.54
CA TYR A 156 -6.56 4.81 1.90
C TYR A 156 -6.10 6.21 2.26
N SER A 157 -6.51 7.20 1.46
CA SER A 157 -6.19 8.60 1.72
C SER A 157 -6.77 9.06 3.06
N TYR A 158 -7.99 8.62 3.39
CA TYR A 158 -8.62 8.89 4.68
C TYR A 158 -7.83 8.25 5.84
N ILE A 159 -7.55 6.95 5.77
CA ILE A 159 -6.83 6.23 6.84
C ILE A 159 -5.44 6.84 7.03
N GLY A 160 -4.67 7.02 5.94
CA GLY A 160 -3.34 7.59 5.98
C GLY A 160 -3.29 9.04 6.46
N HIS A 161 -4.32 9.85 6.15
CA HIS A 161 -4.45 11.19 6.72
C HIS A 161 -4.62 11.12 8.24
N HIS A 162 -5.56 10.33 8.73
CA HIS A 162 -5.79 10.16 10.16
C HIS A 162 -4.56 9.62 10.89
N GLU A 163 -3.85 8.67 10.29
CA GLU A 163 -2.59 8.17 10.84
C GLU A 163 -1.50 9.24 10.93
N ILE A 164 -1.43 10.22 10.03
CA ILE A 164 -0.42 11.29 10.14
C ILE A 164 -0.83 12.35 11.17
N PHE A 165 -2.11 12.69 11.22
CA PHE A 165 -2.59 13.89 11.89
C PHE A 165 -3.23 13.64 13.26
N ASP A 166 -3.77 12.46 13.56
CA ASP A 166 -4.45 12.19 14.84
C ASP A 166 -3.47 12.16 16.04
N TYR A 167 -2.18 12.05 15.76
CA TYR A 167 -1.09 12.19 16.74
C TYR A 167 -0.74 13.65 17.04
N LYS A 168 -1.06 14.60 16.15
CA LYS A 168 -0.79 16.03 16.35
C LYS A 168 -1.88 16.67 17.20
N GLY A 169 -1.49 17.31 18.31
CA GLY A 169 -2.39 18.10 19.16
C GLY A 169 -2.88 17.39 20.43
N LYS A 170 -2.55 16.11 20.61
CA LYS A 170 -2.72 15.43 21.91
C LYS A 170 -1.39 15.53 22.66
N THR A 171 -1.30 16.44 23.62
CA THR A 171 -0.15 16.50 24.55
C THR A 171 0.06 15.12 25.19
N ARG A 172 1.31 14.63 25.19
CA ARG A 172 1.73 13.57 26.11
C ARG A 172 1.56 14.15 27.51
N ALA A 173 0.53 13.69 28.22
CA ALA A 173 0.30 14.05 29.62
C ALA A 173 1.23 13.21 30.49
#